data_AF-A0A1V4MCY4-F1
#
_entry.id   AF-A0A1V4MCY4-F1
#
_cell.length_a   1.000
_cell.length_b   1.000
_cell.length_c   1.000
_cell.angle_alpha   90.00
_cell.angle_beta   90.00
_cell.angle_gamma   90.00
#
_symmetry.space_group_name_H-M   'P 1'
#
loop_
_entity.id
_entity.type
_entity.pdbx_description
1 polymer ?
#
loop_
_entity_poly.entity_id
_entity_poly.type
_entity_poly.pdbx_seq_one_letter_code
_entity_poly.pdbx_strand_id
1 'polypeptide(L)' 'MLWVMAKVAGPLLLSSLLVGLVIAIFQSATQIQEMTLTFIPKIVAAAIIILILGSWMGSQVISFTAELFMGIPNIIN' A
#
# COMPACT_ATOMS: atom_id res chain seq x y z
N MET A 1 15.76 6.36 -0.65
CA MET A 1 14.67 6.29 0.35
C MET A 1 13.29 6.65 -0.26
N LEU A 2 13.07 7.88 -0.74
CA LEU A 2 11.79 8.32 -1.32
C LEU A 2 11.30 7.44 -2.48
N TRP A 3 12.21 6.99 -3.35
CA TRP A 3 11.83 6.20 -4.52
C TRP A 3 11.40 4.76 -4.20
N VAL A 4 12.02 4.14 -3.18
CA VAL A 4 11.63 2.82 -2.68
C VAL A 4 10.27 2.91 -1.99
N MET A 5 10.06 3.96 -1.18
CA MET A 5 8.77 4.24 -0.53
C MET A 5 7.64 4.38 -1.56
N ALA A 6 7.85 5.14 -2.64
CA ALA A 6 6.86 5.30 -3.71
C ALA A 6 6.55 3.98 -4.43
N LYS A 7 7.55 3.15 -4.71
CA LYS A 7 7.35 1.83 -5.35
C LYS A 7 6.57 0.87 -4.45
N VAL A 8 6.88 0.83 -3.16
CA VAL A 8 6.23 -0.08 -2.19
C VAL A 8 4.82 0.41 -1.85
N ALA A 9 4.63 1.71 -1.63
CA ALA A 9 3.33 2.28 -1.29
C ALA A 9 2.39 2.41 -2.50
N GLY A 10 2.91 2.55 -3.72
CA GLY A 10 2.12 2.76 -4.94
C GLY A 10 1.01 1.72 -5.17
N PRO A 11 1.29 0.41 -5.18
CA PRO A 11 0.29 -0.63 -5.38
C PRO A 11 -0.79 -0.64 -4.28
N LEU A 12 -0.38 -0.40 -3.04
CA LEU A 12 -1.29 -0.37 -1.89
C LEU A 12 -2.21 0.85 -1.90
N LEU A 13 -1.67 2.00 -2.31
CA LEU A 13 -2.42 3.25 -2.41
C LEU A 13 -3.39 3.25 -3.59
N LEU A 14 -2.93 2.83 -4.78
CA LEU A 14 -3.76 2.76 -5.99
C LEU A 14 -4.99 1.88 -5.79
N SER A 15 -4.80 0.75 -5.13
CA SER A 15 -5.89 -0.18 -4.88
C SER A 15 -6.86 0.26 -3.80
N SER A 16 -6.34 0.80 -2.68
CA SER A 16 -7.17 1.42 -1.65
C SER A 16 -7.98 2.59 -2.21
N LEU A 17 -7.40 3.34 -3.15
CA LEU A 17 -8.07 4.41 -3.88
C LEU A 17 -9.19 3.86 -4.77
N LEU A 18 -8.91 2.89 -5.64
CA LEU A 18 -9.91 2.30 -6.54
C LEU A 18 -11.09 1.71 -5.75
N VAL A 19 -10.81 0.94 -4.70
CA VAL A 19 -11.83 0.30 -3.87
C VAL A 19 -12.62 1.36 -3.09
N GLY A 20 -11.94 2.34 -2.50
CA GLY A 20 -12.61 3.45 -1.82
C GLY A 20 -13.51 4.25 -2.75
N LEU A 21 -13.10 4.45 -4.00
CA LEU A 21 -13.84 5.21 -5.01
C LEU A 21 -15.10 4.44 -5.46
N VAL A 22 -15.00 3.14 -5.73
CA VAL A 22 -16.14 2.29 -6.05
C VAL A 22 -17.17 2.29 -4.91
N ILE A 23 -16.71 2.12 -3.67
CA ILE A 23 -17.61 2.10 -2.51
C ILE A 23 -18.26 3.47 -2.32
N ALA A 24 -17.50 4.58 -2.45
CA ALA A 24 -18.04 5.94 -2.30
C ALA A 24 -19.16 6.22 -3.32
N ILE A 25 -19.02 5.75 -4.57
CA ILE A 25 -20.07 5.86 -5.59
C ILE A 25 -21.30 5.05 -5.18
N PHE A 26 -21.14 3.81 -4.73
CA PHE A 26 -22.25 2.98 -4.25
C PHE A 26 -22.97 3.63 -3.05
N GLN A 27 -22.20 4.19 -2.13
CA GLN A 27 -22.71 4.85 -0.94
C GLN A 27 -23.52 6.10 -1.30
N SER A 28 -23.04 6.88 -2.27
CA SER A 28 -23.75 8.06 -2.77
C SER A 28 -25.00 7.70 -3.60
N ALA A 29 -24.94 6.64 -4.42
CA ALA A 29 -26.05 6.24 -5.28
C ALA A 29 -27.23 5.65 -4.50
N THR A 30 -26.94 4.96 -3.39
CA THR A 30 -27.98 4.32 -2.54
C THR A 30 -28.38 5.16 -1.33
N GLN A 31 -27.70 6.28 -1.08
CA GLN A 31 -27.88 7.13 0.11
C GLN A 31 -27.62 6.42 1.46
N ILE A 32 -26.99 5.25 1.47
CA ILE A 32 -26.70 4.47 2.69
C ILE A 32 -25.34 4.91 3.26
N GLN A 33 -25.32 5.85 4.21
CA GLN A 33 -24.09 6.32 4.86
C GLN A 33 -23.71 5.50 6.11
N GLU A 34 -23.72 4.17 5.99
CA GLU A 34 -23.32 3.26 7.06
C GLU A 34 -21.79 3.11 7.11
N MET A 35 -21.15 3.55 8.20
CA MET A 35 -19.68 3.50 8.34
C MET A 35 -19.09 2.08 8.25
N THR A 36 -19.85 1.06 8.63
CA THR A 36 -19.41 -0.35 8.62
C THR A 36 -19.24 -0.88 7.19
N LEU A 37 -20.10 -0.44 6.27
CA LEU A 37 -20.12 -0.88 4.87
C LEU A 37 -18.90 -0.34 4.10
N THR A 38 -18.34 0.80 4.50
CA THR A 38 -17.08 1.31 3.94
C THR A 38 -15.85 0.60 4.49
N PHE A 39 -15.92 0.10 5.72
CA PHE A 39 -14.76 -0.43 6.43
C PHE A 39 -14.39 -1.85 6.00
N ILE A 40 -15.39 -2.74 5.90
CA ILE A 40 -15.17 -4.17 5.61
C ILE A 40 -14.56 -4.39 4.22
N PRO A 41 -15.12 -3.86 3.11
CA PRO A 41 -14.58 -4.17 1.78
C PRO A 41 -13.18 -3.57 1.58
N LYS A 42 -12.88 -2.45 2.25
CA LYS A 42 -11.56 -1.82 2.24
C LYS A 42 -10.50 -2.68 2.92
N ILE A 43 -10.83 -3.31 4.05
CA ILE A 43 -9.94 -4.27 4.73
C ILE A 43 -9.71 -5.51 3.86
N VAL A 44 -10.77 -6.06 3.27
CA VAL A 44 -10.66 -7.24 2.40
C VAL A 44 -9.76 -6.94 1.20
N ALA A 45 -9.93 -5.79 0.55
CA ALA A 45 -9.07 -5.37 -0.55
C ALA A 45 -7.60 -5.20 -0.12
N ALA A 46 -7.36 -4.53 1.02
CA ALA A 46 -6.01 -4.38 1.56
C ALA A 46 -5.36 -5.73 1.87
N ALA A 47 -6.11 -6.67 2.45
CA ALA A 47 -5.63 -8.02 2.76
C ALA A 47 -5.26 -8.79 1.49
N ILE A 48 -6.11 -8.78 0.45
CA ILE A 48 -5.82 -9.43 -0.84
C ILE A 48 -4.52 -8.88 -1.44
N ILE A 49 -4.30 -7.59 -1.32
CA ILE A 49 -3.13 -6.93 -1.93
C ILE A 49 -1.87 -7.19 -1.15
N ILE A 50 -1.94 -7.21 0.17
CA ILE A 50 -0.82 -7.66 1.00
C ILE A 50 -0.51 -9.13 0.71
N LEU A 51 -1.51 -9.98 0.46
CA LEU A 51 -1.25 -11.38 0.10
C LEU A 51 -0.54 -11.52 -1.25
N ILE A 52 -0.93 -10.74 -2.26
CA ILE A 52 -0.35 -10.83 -3.61
C ILE A 52 1.00 -10.11 -3.69
N LEU A 53 1.08 -8.88 -3.16
CA LEU A 53 2.24 -8.00 -3.29
C LEU A 53 3.15 -7.99 -2.05
N GLY A 54 2.76 -8.62 -0.95
CA GLY A 54 3.51 -8.56 0.31
C GLY A 54 4.93 -9.13 0.20
N SER A 55 5.11 -10.24 -0.52
CA SER A 55 6.44 -10.82 -0.76
C SER A 55 7.34 -9.87 -1.56
N TRP A 56 6.78 -9.24 -2.61
CA TRP A 56 7.50 -8.25 -3.41
C TRP A 56 7.83 -6.98 -2.61
N MET A 57 6.88 -6.45 -1.84
CA MET A 57 7.08 -5.28 -0.96
C MET A 57 8.18 -5.55 0.06
N GLY A 58 8.20 -6.75 0.66
CA GLY A 58 9.25 -7.18 1.59
C GLY A 58 10.63 -7.21 0.94
N SER A 59 10.73 -7.75 -0.28
CA SER A 59 12.00 -7.77 -1.03
C SER A 59 12.58 -6.37 -1.25
N GLN A 60 11.73 -5.38 -1.57
CA GLN A 60 12.18 -4.00 -1.80
C GLN A 60 12.72 -3.33 -0.53
N VAL A 61 12.09 -3.60 0.62
CA VAL A 61 12.55 -3.07 1.91
C VAL A 61 13.89 -3.69 2.30
N ILE A 62 14.06 -5.00 2.09
CA ILE A 62 15.32 -5.71 2.36
C ILE A 62 16.44 -5.18 1.45
N SER A 63 16.21 -5.05 0.14
CA SER A 63 17.19 -4.50 -0.80
C SER A 63 17.59 -3.07 -0.43
N PHE A 64 16.62 -2.23 -0.08
CA PHE A 64 16.92 -0.87 0.37
C PHE A 64 17.75 -0.82 1.67
N THR A 65 17.45 -1.72 2.61
CA THR A 65 18.21 -1.83 3.85
C THR A 65 19.64 -2.29 3.56
N ALA A 66 19.83 -3.28 2.69
CA ALA A 66 21.14 -3.75 2.27
C ALA A 66 21.97 -2.65 1.59
N GLU A 67 21.36 -1.88 0.69
CA GLU A 67 21.99 -0.71 0.04
C GLU A 67 22.41 0.36 1.06
N LEU A 68 21.58 0.62 2.08
CA LEU A 68 21.91 1.55 3.16
C LEU A 68 23.14 1.08 3.93
N PHE A 69 23.18 -0.18 4.36
CA PHE A 69 24.32 -0.74 5.10
C PHE A 69 25.59 -0.78 4.26
N MET A 70 25.49 -1.09 2.96
CA MET A 70 26.64 -1.04 2.04
C MET A 70 27.13 0.37 1.75
N GLY A 71 26.28 1.39 1.94
CA GLY A 71 26.65 2.80 1.84
C GLY A 71 27.37 3.36 3.06
N ILE A 72 27.25 2.71 4.24
CA ILE A 72 27.87 3.18 5.50
C ILE A 72 29.40 3.29 5.41
N PRO A 73 30.15 2.35 4.80
CA PRO A 73 31.60 2.51 4.66
C PRO A 73 32.01 3.71 3.79
N ASN A 74 31.16 4.14 2.86
CA ASN A 74 31.47 5.19 1.88
C ASN A 74 31.19 6.62 2.40
N ILE A 75 30.56 6.75 3.57
CA ILE A 75 30.34 8.04 4.26
C ILE A 75 31.42 8.34 5.32
N ILE A 76 32.28 7.35 5.62
CA ILE A 76 33.34 7.45 6.63
C ILE A 76 34.70 7.80 5.98
N ASN A 77 34.84 7.59 4.67
CA ASN A 77 35.92 8.16 3.84
C ASN A 77 35.47 9.48 3.20
#